data_AF-Q0YUA5-F1
#
_entry.id   AF-Q0YUA5-F1
#
_cell.length_a   1.000
_cell.length_b   1.000
_cell.length_c   1.000
_cell.angle_alpha   90.00
_cell.angle_beta   90.00
_cell.angle_gamma   90.00
#
_symmetry.space_group_name_H-M   'P 1'
#
loop_
_entity.id
_entity.type
_entity.pdbx_description
1 polymer ?
#
loop_
_entity_poly.entity_id
_entity_poly.type
_entity_poly.pdbx_seq_one_letter_code
_entity_poly.pdbx_strand_id
1 'polypeptide(L)'
;MHDTGDVIYDFDVANDKLDFKAIDANSVKSGSQSFSSATYFASPNHLVANGISYFDDGEGNTVVWVDNDGDATTVEMQVTLVGVAANDVHGNHFSISNNN
;
A
#
# COMPACT_ATOMS: atom_id res chain seq x y z
N MET A 1 12.11 8.15 -7.03
CA MET A 1 10.87 8.93 -6.85
C MET A 1 10.91 9.43 -5.41
N HIS A 2 10.53 10.67 -5.12
CA HIS A 2 10.53 11.16 -3.72
C HIS A 2 9.12 10.99 -3.18
N ASP A 3 8.98 10.42 -1.99
CA ASP A 3 7.71 10.32 -1.28
C ASP A 3 7.08 11.72 -1.16
N THR A 4 5.79 11.82 -1.47
CA THR A 4 4.98 13.04 -1.31
C THR A 4 4.16 13.04 -0.02
N GLY A 5 4.07 11.91 0.69
CA GLY A 5 3.33 11.78 1.95
C GLY A 5 1.85 12.09 1.76
N ASP A 6 1.21 11.47 0.77
CA ASP A 6 -0.17 11.76 0.41
C ASP A 6 -1.11 11.40 1.57
N VAL A 7 -2.15 12.22 1.79
CA VAL A 7 -3.08 12.06 2.92
C VAL A 7 -4.52 12.01 2.41
N ILE A 8 -5.28 11.02 2.88
CA ILE A 8 -6.71 10.83 2.58
C ILE A 8 -7.48 10.95 3.89
N TYR A 9 -8.45 11.87 3.95
CA TYR A 9 -9.17 12.21 5.19
C TYR A 9 -10.51 11.50 5.37
N ASP A 10 -11.06 10.91 4.31
CA ASP A 10 -12.43 10.42 4.25
C ASP A 10 -12.55 9.03 3.62
N PHE A 11 -11.49 8.22 3.70
CA PHE A 11 -11.50 6.85 3.17
C PHE A 11 -12.57 6.01 3.87
N ASP A 12 -13.56 5.56 3.11
CA ASP A 12 -14.64 4.71 3.60
C ASP A 12 -14.29 3.23 3.39
N VAL A 13 -13.89 2.56 4.47
CA VAL A 13 -13.54 1.12 4.46
C VAL A 13 -14.63 0.22 3.89
N ALA A 14 -15.89 0.65 3.86
CA ALA A 14 -16.98 -0.15 3.31
C ALA A 14 -17.09 -0.05 1.77
N ASN A 15 -16.63 1.05 1.18
CA ASN A 15 -16.94 1.40 -0.22
C ASN A 15 -15.71 1.74 -1.07
N ASP A 16 -14.62 2.20 -0.45
CA ASP A 16 -13.48 2.74 -1.16
C ASP A 16 -12.38 1.70 -1.42
N LYS A 17 -11.58 2.00 -2.44
CA LYS A 17 -10.38 1.25 -2.79
C LYS A 17 -9.26 2.19 -3.23
N LEU A 18 -8.04 1.81 -2.91
CA LEU A 18 -6.84 2.38 -3.52
C LEU A 18 -6.45 1.53 -4.72
N ASP A 19 -6.39 2.15 -5.90
CA ASP A 19 -6.06 1.48 -7.15
C ASP A 19 -4.61 1.74 -7.56
N PHE A 20 -3.79 0.68 -7.50
CA PHE A 20 -2.36 0.71 -7.82
C PHE A 20 -2.03 -0.01 -9.13
N LYS A 21 -3.02 -0.47 -9.92
CA LYS A 21 -2.81 -1.25 -11.14
C LYS A 21 -2.08 -0.50 -12.26
N ALA A 22 -1.98 0.82 -12.15
CA ALA A 22 -1.24 1.66 -13.10
C ALA A 22 0.28 1.68 -12.83
N ILE A 23 0.74 1.15 -11.69
CA ILE A 23 2.14 1.17 -11.28
C ILE A 23 2.79 -0.17 -11.63
N ASP A 24 3.87 -0.14 -12.40
CA ASP A 24 4.61 -1.34 -12.78
C ASP A 24 5.62 -1.71 -11.68
N ALA A 25 5.20 -2.54 -10.73
CA ALA A 25 6.03 -3.04 -9.64
C ALA A 25 6.65 -4.42 -9.93
N ASN A 26 6.53 -4.96 -11.16
CA ASN A 26 6.98 -6.31 -11.45
C ASN A 26 8.44 -6.33 -11.95
N SER A 27 9.34 -6.78 -11.07
CA SER A 27 10.77 -6.90 -11.34
C SER A 27 11.16 -8.01 -12.33
N VAL A 28 10.23 -8.92 -12.68
CA VAL A 28 10.50 -10.11 -13.51
C VAL A 28 9.97 -9.95 -14.94
N LYS A 29 8.88 -9.20 -15.13
CA LYS A 29 8.25 -8.99 -16.44
C LYS A 29 7.72 -7.57 -16.58
N SER A 30 8.47 -6.74 -17.31
CA SER A 30 8.04 -5.38 -17.70
C SER A 30 6.68 -5.42 -18.38
N GLY A 31 5.79 -4.49 -18.00
CA GLY A 31 4.42 -4.40 -18.50
C GLY A 31 3.44 -5.38 -17.85
N SER A 32 3.84 -6.12 -16.82
CA SER A 32 2.95 -6.93 -15.99
C SER A 32 2.70 -6.23 -14.66
N GLN A 33 1.83 -5.22 -14.66
CA GLN A 33 1.59 -4.36 -13.50
C GLN A 33 0.90 -5.12 -12.36
N SER A 34 1.70 -5.70 -11.46
CA SER A 34 1.18 -6.38 -10.28
C SER A 34 2.13 -6.25 -9.09
N PHE A 35 1.62 -5.76 -7.96
CA PHE A 35 2.28 -5.98 -6.68
C PHE A 35 2.08 -7.43 -6.24
N SER A 36 3.01 -7.95 -5.44
CA SER A 36 3.03 -9.33 -4.95
C SER A 36 1.93 -9.58 -3.92
N SER A 37 1.65 -8.60 -3.06
CA SER A 37 0.63 -8.67 -2.02
C SER A 37 0.28 -7.29 -1.45
N ALA A 38 -0.79 -7.25 -0.66
CA ALA A 38 -1.07 -6.19 0.30
C ALA A 38 -1.19 -6.80 1.70
N THR A 39 -0.28 -6.46 2.60
CA THR A 39 -0.08 -7.16 3.87
C THR A 39 -0.22 -6.24 5.08
N TYR A 40 -1.07 -6.65 6.03
CA TYR A 40 -1.20 -5.97 7.32
C TYR A 40 -0.03 -6.31 8.24
N PHE A 41 0.50 -5.31 8.93
CA PHE A 41 1.45 -5.47 10.02
C PHE A 41 0.94 -4.78 11.29
N ALA A 42 1.16 -5.42 12.44
CA ALA A 42 0.79 -4.85 13.73
C ALA A 42 1.72 -3.70 14.19
N SER A 43 2.78 -3.40 13.43
CA SER A 43 3.75 -2.33 13.73
C SER A 43 4.53 -1.91 12.46
N PRO A 44 5.09 -0.68 12.43
CA PRO A 44 5.72 -0.05 11.25
C PRO A 44 7.07 -0.64 10.78
N ASN A 45 7.34 -1.93 10.99
CA ASN A 45 8.69 -2.48 10.85
C ASN A 45 8.88 -3.43 9.66
N HIS A 46 7.90 -3.51 8.76
CA HIS A 46 7.94 -4.49 7.68
C HIS A 46 7.50 -3.83 6.39
N LEU A 47 8.40 -3.87 5.40
CA LEU A 47 8.11 -3.57 4.01
C LEU A 47 8.20 -4.87 3.20
N VAL A 48 7.21 -5.10 2.35
CA VAL A 48 7.17 -6.26 1.46
C VAL A 48 7.72 -5.86 0.10
N ALA A 49 8.80 -6.51 -0.35
CA ALA A 49 9.37 -6.29 -1.68
C ALA A 49 8.32 -6.48 -2.79
N ASN A 50 8.29 -5.52 -3.72
CA ASN A 50 7.30 -5.37 -4.78
C ASN A 50 5.86 -5.47 -4.25
N GLY A 51 5.60 -4.96 -3.05
CA GLY A 51 4.37 -5.17 -2.29
C GLY A 51 3.83 -3.92 -1.62
N ILE A 52 2.64 -4.08 -1.02
CA ILE A 52 2.01 -3.05 -0.18
C ILE A 52 2.04 -3.53 1.26
N SER A 53 2.48 -2.66 2.16
CA SER A 53 2.51 -2.89 3.61
C SER A 53 1.61 -1.85 4.27
N TYR A 54 0.72 -2.26 5.17
CA TYR A 54 -0.13 -1.30 5.89
C TYR A 54 -0.22 -1.61 7.38
N PHE A 55 -0.23 -0.57 8.20
CA PHE A 55 -0.15 -0.64 9.66
C PHE A 55 -0.70 0.64 10.30
N ASP A 56 -0.93 0.59 11.61
CA ASP A 56 -1.36 1.74 12.41
C ASP A 56 -0.16 2.61 12.80
N ASP A 57 -0.29 3.94 12.73
CA ASP A 57 0.76 4.88 13.13
C ASP A 57 0.85 5.14 14.64
N GLY A 58 -0.08 4.58 15.43
CA GLY A 58 -0.23 4.80 16.86
C GLY A 58 -1.09 6.01 17.22
N GLU A 59 -1.55 6.78 16.23
CA GLU A 59 -2.43 7.94 16.40
C GLU A 59 -3.85 7.65 15.88
N GLY A 60 -4.11 6.40 15.46
CA GLY A 60 -5.40 5.97 14.92
C GLY A 60 -5.55 6.20 13.41
N ASN A 61 -4.43 6.39 12.69
CA ASN A 61 -4.41 6.43 11.23
C ASN A 61 -3.77 5.16 10.67
N THR A 62 -4.15 4.81 9.44
CA THR A 62 -3.47 3.74 8.69
C THR A 62 -2.42 4.36 7.80
N VAL A 63 -1.18 3.87 7.88
CA VAL A 63 -0.13 4.16 6.92
C VAL A 63 -0.04 3.01 5.93
N VAL A 64 0.01 3.36 4.65
CA VAL A 64 0.17 2.44 3.52
C VAL A 64 1.51 2.76 2.88
N TRP A 65 2.44 1.81 2.92
CA TRP A 65 3.72 1.86 2.23
C TRP A 65 3.70 0.97 1.01
N VAL A 66 4.31 1.45 -0.06
CA VAL A 66 4.41 0.73 -1.32
C VAL A 66 5.87 0.67 -1.75
N ASP A 67 6.33 -0.56 -1.97
CA ASP A 67 7.63 -0.88 -2.54
C ASP A 67 7.42 -1.25 -4.01
N ASN A 68 8.02 -0.49 -4.94
CA ASN A 68 7.82 -0.72 -6.37
C ASN A 68 9.03 -1.29 -7.10
N ASP A 69 10.23 -1.23 -6.52
CA ASP A 69 11.46 -1.67 -7.18
C ASP A 69 12.05 -2.96 -6.57
N GLY A 70 11.51 -3.43 -5.45
CA GLY A 70 11.93 -4.63 -4.74
C GLY A 70 12.99 -4.37 -3.67
N ASP A 71 13.42 -3.13 -3.46
CA ASP A 71 14.31 -2.73 -2.38
C ASP A 71 13.51 -2.46 -1.10
N ALA A 72 13.26 -3.53 -0.34
CA ALA A 72 12.52 -3.47 0.93
C ALA A 72 13.23 -2.69 2.06
N THR A 73 14.23 -1.87 1.74
CA THR A 73 14.88 -0.91 2.65
C THR A 73 14.41 0.53 2.44
N THR A 74 13.76 0.84 1.31
CA THR A 74 13.22 2.16 1.00
C THR A 74 11.73 2.10 0.68
N VAL A 75 11.00 3.15 1.05
CA VAL A 75 9.58 3.30 0.70
C VAL A 75 9.50 4.23 -0.51
N GLU A 76 8.88 3.77 -1.60
CA GLU A 76 8.75 4.60 -2.80
C GLU A 76 7.48 5.45 -2.80
N MET A 77 6.42 5.00 -2.13
CA MET A 77 5.20 5.78 -1.92
C MET A 77 4.60 5.51 -0.55
N GLN A 78 4.13 6.58 0.09
CA GLN A 78 3.34 6.52 1.31
C GLN A 78 1.98 7.20 1.12
N VAL A 79 0.94 6.56 1.65
CA VAL A 79 -0.39 7.16 1.82
C VAL A 79 -0.82 7.01 3.29
N THR A 80 -1.34 8.07 3.89
CA THR A 80 -1.95 8.03 5.23
C THR A 80 -3.46 8.16 5.12
N LEU A 81 -4.20 7.20 5.68
CA LEU A 81 -5.65 7.21 5.82
C LEU A 81 -6.00 7.70 7.23
N VAL A 82 -6.43 8.96 7.32
CA VAL A 82 -6.67 9.63 8.59
C VAL A 82 -7.93 9.09 9.25
N GLY A 83 -7.83 8.73 10.53
CA GLY A 83 -8.97 8.22 11.31
C GLY A 83 -9.46 6.83 10.89
N VAL A 84 -8.70 6.12 10.06
CA VAL A 84 -8.99 4.74 9.67
C VAL A 84 -8.02 3.82 10.40
N ALA A 85 -8.55 2.91 11.22
CA ALA A 85 -7.72 1.95 11.94
C ALA A 85 -7.26 0.82 11.00
N ALA A 86 -5.98 0.43 11.09
CA ALA A 86 -5.39 -0.51 10.13
C ALA A 86 -6.01 -1.91 10.18
N ASN A 87 -6.62 -2.30 11.30
CA ASN A 87 -7.37 -3.54 11.46
C ASN A 87 -8.71 -3.56 10.72
N ASP A 88 -9.23 -2.40 10.32
CA ASP A 88 -10.43 -2.25 9.50
C ASP A 88 -10.09 -2.22 7.99
N VAL A 89 -8.80 -2.19 7.66
CA VAL A 89 -8.29 -2.28 6.29
C VAL A 89 -7.90 -3.73 5.97
N HIS A 90 -8.23 -4.17 4.76
CA HIS A 90 -7.98 -5.53 4.30
C HIS A 90 -7.39 -5.53 2.89
N GLY A 91 -6.80 -6.66 2.48
CA GLY A 91 -6.17 -6.80 1.16
C GLY A 91 -7.08 -6.47 -0.03
N ASN A 92 -8.41 -6.60 0.11
CA ASN A 92 -9.39 -6.31 -0.95
C ASN A 92 -9.66 -4.80 -1.16
N HIS A 93 -9.19 -3.93 -0.25
CA HIS A 93 -9.20 -2.47 -0.40
C HIS A 93 -8.09 -1.98 -1.33
N PHE A 94 -7.16 -2.85 -1.72
CA PHE A 94 -6.07 -2.54 -2.65
C PHE A 94 -6.31 -3.26 -3.98
N SER A 95 -6.42 -2.51 -5.07
CA SER A 95 -6.41 -3.09 -6.42
C SER A 95 -4.96 -3.18 -6.89
N ILE A 96 -4.37 -4.36 -6.78
CA ILE A 96 -2.92 -4.55 -6.94
C ILE A 96 -2.48 -5.32 -8.18
N SER A 97 -3.41 -5.90 -8.94
CA SER A 97 -3.12 -6.61 -10.18
C SER A 97 -4.18 -6.36 -11.22
N ASN A 98 -3.76 -6.30 -12.48
CA ASN A 98 -4.66 -6.48 -13.61
C ASN A 98 -4.93 -7.99 -13.75
N ASN A 99 -5.82 -8.55 -12.93
CA ASN A 99 -6.32 -9.89 -13.19
C ASN A 99 -7.08 -9.86 -14.53
N ASN A 100 -6.50 -10.46 -15.56
CA ASN A 100 -7.27 -11.03 -16.67
C ASN A 100 -7.87 -12.36 -16.22
#